data_AF-A0AAU1THP3-F1
#
_entry.id   AF-A0AAU1THP3-F1
#
_cell.length_a   1.000
_cell.length_b   1.000
_cell.length_c   1.000
_cell.angle_alpha   90.00
_cell.angle_beta   90.00
_cell.angle_gamma   90.00
#
_symmetry.space_group_name_H-M   'P 1'
#
loop_
_entity.id
_entity.type
_entity.pdbx_description
1 polymer ?
#
loop_
_entity_poly.entity_id
_entity_poly.type
_entity_poly.pdbx_seq_one_letter_code
_entity_poly.pdbx_strand_id
1 'polypeptide(L)'
;MPRIRSVADTAASATAAKAASIASALDRRTFLAASGAVSLTAGIGYALGPGTSSAAAGPAPAGPVPAVVSRRTPAAPLAPYTRGTTLGSVAAAPAGAGYRRLGDGPAWQRVVRGDLASAKPGREGRRTALAAFVQFTDLHLVDVQHPLRYEYLRSQTASAWRPQESLSVAGAVSLVERVNALRGAPVTASPLHFVMTTGDNTDNNAKSELDWFLKAMSGGRITPNTGDPRRYEGVQDSGLKLYWQPDAALRDADKQLGFPRIHGFLDAAIGELRSPGLNLPWYSTVGNHDALPGGCYAPGDSFFADFAVGGRKLMELPDSAGKAIWDNVKKGGDPKGQAFQDLLKSQARHMRSVTPDESRAPFTPAEYLKAHLDPAHTGPGPHGHGYTQANVDAGTQYYAFRVSDDILGISLDTTDPGGHYEGSVGTAQLNWLERTLKDNEKNGDSHVIVFSHHTGKTMRNLRQDPHHPREARHGGDELLALLGRHSNVLAWVNGHSHKNDITPHAGPEGRSFWEISTASHVDFPQLARIIEITDNHDGTVSLFTTLIESAAPHRTDFTDLTQTGLAALYRELSFNAPGSRATLSGTPGDRNTELVLRKA
;
A
#
# COMPACT_ATOMS: atom_id res chain seq x y z
N MET A 1 -24.70 -18.74 -76.01
CA MET A 1 -25.83 -17.83 -75.72
C MET A 1 -25.43 -16.88 -74.58
N PRO A 2 -26.08 -15.71 -74.41
CA PRO A 2 -25.53 -14.57 -73.64
C PRO A 2 -26.31 -14.32 -72.32
N ARG A 3 -26.04 -13.32 -71.46
CA ARG A 3 -25.31 -12.02 -71.53
C ARG A 3 -24.45 -11.86 -70.23
N ILE A 4 -23.26 -11.25 -70.17
CA ILE A 4 -22.80 -9.91 -70.62
C ILE A 4 -23.55 -8.81 -69.84
N ARG A 5 -22.96 -8.10 -68.86
CA ARG A 5 -22.02 -6.95 -68.94
C ARG A 5 -21.66 -6.59 -67.45
N SER A 6 -20.50 -6.08 -67.01
CA SER A 6 -19.59 -5.00 -67.49
C SER A 6 -20.30 -3.63 -67.59
N VAL A 7 -19.77 -2.49 -67.14
CA VAL A 7 -18.38 -2.06 -66.92
C VAL A 7 -18.28 -1.24 -65.61
N ALA A 8 -17.07 -0.90 -65.13
CA ALA A 8 -16.87 0.25 -64.26
C ALA A 8 -17.04 1.58 -65.04
N ASP A 9 -17.10 2.73 -64.36
CA ASP A 9 -16.19 3.85 -64.66
C ASP A 9 -16.31 5.07 -63.70
N THR A 10 -15.17 5.75 -63.56
CA THR A 10 -14.85 7.19 -63.31
C THR A 10 -15.95 8.22 -62.93
N ALA A 11 -15.67 9.34 -62.25
CA ALA A 11 -14.48 9.78 -61.49
C ALA A 11 -14.79 11.05 -60.65
N ALA A 12 -13.92 11.29 -59.65
CA ALA A 12 -13.37 12.54 -59.10
C ALA A 12 -14.00 13.95 -59.28
N SER A 13 -13.51 14.88 -58.43
CA SER A 13 -13.79 16.33 -58.34
C SER A 13 -15.12 16.68 -57.65
N ALA A 14 -15.23 17.23 -56.43
CA ALA A 14 -14.43 18.14 -55.57
C ALA A 14 -14.91 19.62 -55.59
N THR A 15 -14.60 20.33 -54.49
CA THR A 15 -14.97 21.73 -54.17
C THR A 15 -16.45 22.02 -53.89
N ALA A 16 -16.84 23.05 -53.14
CA ALA A 16 -16.24 23.65 -51.94
C ALA A 16 -17.27 24.54 -51.20
N ALA A 17 -17.14 24.62 -49.87
CA ALA A 17 -17.63 25.63 -48.93
C ALA A 17 -18.77 26.60 -49.34
N LYS A 18 -19.85 26.59 -48.55
CA LYS A 18 -20.47 27.84 -48.07
C LYS A 18 -21.15 27.67 -46.72
N ALA A 19 -20.94 28.62 -45.82
CA ALA A 19 -21.61 28.73 -44.54
C ALA A 19 -22.10 30.17 -44.34
N ALA A 20 -23.35 30.35 -43.88
CA ALA A 20 -23.81 31.49 -43.10
C ALA A 20 -25.23 31.28 -42.58
N SER A 21 -25.41 31.63 -41.31
CA SER A 21 -26.61 31.98 -40.54
C SER A 21 -27.95 32.28 -41.25
N ILE A 22 -29.05 32.04 -40.50
CA ILE A 22 -29.90 33.09 -39.90
C ILE A 22 -30.64 32.51 -38.69
N ALA A 23 -30.93 33.34 -37.67
CA ALA A 23 -31.69 32.97 -36.48
C ALA A 23 -32.64 34.08 -36.03
N SER A 24 -33.91 33.74 -35.79
CA SER A 24 -34.96 34.51 -35.07
C SER A 24 -36.27 33.68 -35.12
N ALA A 25 -37.27 33.84 -34.24
CA ALA A 25 -37.51 34.87 -33.24
C ALA A 25 -38.11 34.29 -31.92
N LEU A 26 -38.30 35.14 -30.91
CA LEU A 26 -38.90 34.85 -29.60
C LEU A 26 -40.31 35.43 -29.47
N ASP A 27 -41.19 34.78 -28.69
CA ASP A 27 -42.21 35.38 -27.80
C ASP A 27 -43.00 34.25 -27.06
N ARG A 28 -43.65 34.41 -25.89
CA ARG A 28 -43.48 35.30 -24.71
C ARG A 28 -44.42 34.81 -23.57
N ARG A 29 -44.15 35.21 -22.31
CA ARG A 29 -44.93 34.92 -21.05
C ARG A 29 -44.81 33.44 -20.61
N THR A 30 -44.53 33.08 -19.36
CA THR A 30 -44.95 33.58 -18.02
C THR A 30 -43.86 33.15 -16.98
N PHE A 31 -43.28 33.91 -16.02
CA PHE A 31 -43.70 35.01 -15.10
C PHE A 31 -44.43 34.47 -13.84
N LEU A 32 -43.96 34.46 -12.59
CA LEU A 32 -43.02 35.28 -11.77
C LEU A 32 -42.25 34.39 -10.74
N ALA A 33 -41.66 34.94 -9.65
CA ALA A 33 -40.30 35.51 -9.57
C ALA A 33 -39.94 35.95 -8.12
N ALA A 34 -38.82 35.46 -7.57
CA ALA A 34 -38.15 35.98 -6.35
C ALA A 34 -36.63 35.67 -6.46
N SER A 35 -35.64 36.57 -6.30
CA SER A 35 -35.38 37.66 -5.33
C SER A 35 -34.95 37.13 -3.96
N GLY A 36 -33.78 37.43 -3.37
CA GLY A 36 -32.58 38.21 -3.76
C GLY A 36 -31.40 37.79 -2.84
N ALA A 37 -30.21 38.42 -2.79
CA ALA A 37 -29.71 39.68 -3.32
C ALA A 37 -28.17 39.63 -3.59
N VAL A 38 -27.55 40.76 -3.95
CA VAL A 38 -26.15 40.88 -4.43
C VAL A 38 -25.26 41.63 -3.44
N SER A 39 -23.96 41.29 -3.40
CA SER A 39 -22.88 42.22 -3.03
C SER A 39 -21.68 42.04 -3.97
N LEU A 40 -21.16 43.14 -4.51
CA LEU A 40 -20.05 43.21 -5.47
C LEU A 40 -18.94 44.13 -4.94
N THR A 41 -17.69 43.74 -5.14
CA THR A 41 -16.56 44.67 -5.33
C THR A 41 -15.55 44.02 -6.27
N ALA A 42 -15.11 44.76 -7.29
CA ALA A 42 -14.14 44.31 -8.29
C ALA A 42 -12.80 45.03 -8.13
N GLY A 43 -11.74 44.47 -8.73
CA GLY A 43 -10.37 45.03 -8.63
C GLY A 43 -9.45 44.54 -9.75
N ILE A 44 -9.74 44.91 -11.00
CA ILE A 44 -8.83 44.68 -12.14
C ILE A 44 -7.98 45.93 -12.33
N GLY A 45 -6.65 45.78 -12.25
CA GLY A 45 -5.68 46.81 -12.61
C GLY A 45 -4.89 46.40 -13.84
N TYR A 46 -5.15 47.02 -14.98
CA TYR A 46 -4.38 46.83 -16.22
C TYR A 46 -3.53 48.08 -16.47
N ALA A 47 -2.25 47.90 -16.81
CA ALA A 47 -1.36 49.00 -17.23
C ALA A 47 -0.54 48.56 -18.44
N LEU A 48 -0.52 49.40 -19.48
CA LEU A 48 0.23 49.20 -20.72
C LEU A 48 1.34 50.24 -20.83
N GLY A 49 2.56 49.82 -21.15
CA GLY A 49 3.71 50.71 -21.37
C GLY A 49 4.91 49.90 -21.89
N PRO A 50 5.52 50.26 -23.03
CA PRO A 50 6.48 49.38 -23.72
C PRO A 50 7.93 49.60 -23.30
N GLY A 51 8.72 48.52 -23.29
CA GLY A 51 10.17 48.57 -23.11
C GLY A 51 10.85 47.25 -23.51
N THR A 52 11.62 47.27 -24.60
CA THR A 52 12.41 46.13 -25.08
C THR A 52 13.79 46.10 -24.44
N SER A 53 14.17 44.99 -23.80
CA SER A 53 15.53 44.39 -23.86
C SER A 53 15.62 43.10 -23.05
N SER A 54 16.41 42.15 -23.53
CA SER A 54 16.73 40.90 -22.81
C SER A 54 18.07 41.03 -22.10
N ALA A 55 18.11 40.72 -20.80
CA ALA A 55 19.33 40.49 -20.04
C ALA A 55 19.06 39.40 -18.99
N ALA A 56 19.97 38.44 -18.84
CA ALA A 56 19.77 37.29 -17.95
C ALA A 56 20.05 37.67 -16.48
N ALA A 57 19.19 37.19 -15.58
CA ALA A 57 19.44 37.13 -14.14
C ALA A 57 19.60 35.67 -13.72
N GLY A 58 20.56 35.39 -12.83
CA GLY A 58 20.81 34.04 -12.31
C GLY A 58 19.70 33.54 -11.37
N PRO A 59 19.71 32.24 -11.01
CA PRO A 59 18.73 31.69 -10.08
C PRO A 59 18.83 32.38 -8.71
N ALA A 60 17.69 32.89 -8.22
CA ALA A 60 17.58 33.41 -6.86
C ALA A 60 17.74 32.27 -5.84
N PRO A 61 18.31 32.53 -4.64
CA PRO A 61 18.39 31.52 -3.59
C PRO A 61 16.99 31.09 -3.14
N ALA A 62 16.81 29.79 -2.91
CA ALA A 62 15.56 29.26 -2.40
C ALA A 62 15.27 29.83 -1.00
N GLY A 63 14.10 30.44 -0.83
CA GLY A 63 13.63 30.90 0.48
C GLY A 63 13.33 29.73 1.43
N PRO A 64 13.28 29.97 2.75
CA PRO A 64 13.00 28.93 3.73
C PRO A 64 11.62 28.31 3.51
N VAL A 65 11.55 26.99 3.61
CA VAL A 65 10.30 26.21 3.53
C VAL A 65 9.36 26.66 4.66
N PRO A 66 8.06 26.92 4.38
CA PRO A 66 7.13 27.36 5.42
C PRO A 66 6.90 26.25 6.46
N ALA A 67 7.31 26.50 7.70
CA ALA A 67 7.04 25.61 8.81
C ALA A 67 5.53 25.53 9.08
N VAL A 68 4.94 24.34 8.99
CA VAL A 68 3.53 24.10 9.33
C VAL A 68 3.40 24.07 10.86
N VAL A 69 3.10 25.22 11.45
CA VAL A 69 3.07 25.41 12.90
C VAL A 69 1.93 24.65 13.56
N SER A 70 2.33 23.73 14.45
CA SER A 70 1.63 23.21 15.65
C SER A 70 0.10 23.01 15.62
N ARG A 71 -0.32 21.75 15.85
CA ARG A 71 -1.74 21.41 16.07
C ARG A 71 -2.29 22.09 17.34
N ARG A 72 -3.62 22.21 17.41
CA ARG A 72 -4.34 22.52 18.65
C ARG A 72 -3.86 21.63 19.80
N THR A 73 -3.82 22.21 21.00
CA THR A 73 -3.47 21.54 22.26
C THR A 73 -4.17 20.18 22.36
N PRO A 74 -3.43 19.08 22.65
CA PRO A 74 -4.03 17.79 22.93
C PRO A 74 -5.06 17.87 24.07
N ALA A 75 -6.00 16.93 24.08
CA ALA A 75 -6.72 16.62 25.31
C ALA A 75 -5.72 16.21 26.41
N ALA A 76 -6.11 16.36 27.68
CA ALA A 76 -5.28 15.93 28.80
C ALA A 76 -4.76 14.50 28.59
N PRO A 77 -3.47 14.19 28.84
CA PRO A 77 -2.91 12.88 28.61
C PRO A 77 -3.77 11.79 29.25
N LEU A 78 -4.17 10.82 28.44
CA LEU A 78 -5.00 9.71 28.90
C LEU A 78 -4.21 8.82 29.87
N ALA A 79 -4.90 7.92 30.56
CA ALA A 79 -4.21 6.79 31.17
C ALA A 79 -3.69 5.83 30.07
N PRO A 80 -2.53 5.17 30.25
CA PRO A 80 -2.11 4.05 29.42
C PRO A 80 -3.21 2.99 29.33
N TYR A 81 -3.43 2.41 28.14
CA TYR A 81 -4.62 1.62 27.88
C TYR A 81 -4.40 0.44 26.92
N THR A 82 -5.27 -0.58 27.03
CA THR A 82 -5.19 -1.84 26.27
C THR A 82 -6.36 -2.06 25.32
N ARG A 83 -7.50 -1.39 25.53
CA ARG A 83 -8.69 -1.49 24.67
C ARG A 83 -8.35 -1.10 23.23
N GLY A 84 -8.71 -1.93 22.26
CA GLY A 84 -8.43 -1.67 20.85
C GLY A 84 -7.02 -2.09 20.41
N THR A 85 -6.23 -2.70 21.28
CA THR A 85 -4.92 -3.27 20.93
C THR A 85 -4.80 -4.73 21.36
N THR A 86 -3.79 -5.43 20.84
CA THR A 86 -3.50 -6.82 21.20
C THR A 86 -3.12 -7.01 22.68
N LEU A 87 -2.88 -5.93 23.43
CA LEU A 87 -2.73 -5.93 24.89
C LEU A 87 -4.06 -6.16 25.64
N GLY A 88 -5.21 -6.03 24.96
CA GLY A 88 -6.55 -6.22 25.53
C GLY A 88 -7.16 -7.58 25.18
N SER A 89 -7.12 -7.94 23.90
CA SER A 89 -7.52 -9.24 23.35
C SER A 89 -6.95 -9.36 21.92
N VAL A 90 -6.92 -10.57 21.37
CA VAL A 90 -6.49 -10.86 19.98
C VAL A 90 -7.48 -11.86 19.39
N ALA A 91 -7.78 -11.81 18.09
CA ALA A 91 -8.61 -12.82 17.46
C ALA A 91 -7.95 -14.21 17.57
N ALA A 92 -8.69 -15.17 18.13
CA ALA A 92 -8.25 -16.56 18.24
C ALA A 92 -9.41 -17.53 17.98
N ALA A 93 -9.07 -18.75 17.57
CA ALA A 93 -10.01 -19.87 17.55
C ALA A 93 -9.57 -20.94 18.57
N PRO A 94 -10.51 -21.75 19.09
CA PRO A 94 -10.18 -22.95 19.85
C PRO A 94 -9.22 -23.91 19.13
N ALA A 95 -8.58 -24.80 19.89
CA ALA A 95 -7.86 -25.93 19.31
C ALA A 95 -8.84 -26.88 18.60
N GLY A 96 -8.46 -27.38 17.42
CA GLY A 96 -9.29 -28.24 16.58
C GLY A 96 -8.71 -28.40 15.17
N ALA A 97 -9.40 -29.15 14.32
CA ALA A 97 -9.04 -29.39 12.92
C ALA A 97 -10.15 -28.93 11.96
N GLY A 98 -9.81 -28.73 10.68
CA GLY A 98 -10.70 -28.14 9.69
C GLY A 98 -10.92 -26.64 9.89
N TYR A 99 -11.94 -26.09 9.22
CA TYR A 99 -12.35 -24.70 9.37
C TYR A 99 -12.81 -24.40 10.80
N ARG A 100 -12.25 -23.36 11.42
CA ARG A 100 -12.52 -22.96 12.81
C ARG A 100 -12.98 -21.51 12.89
N ARG A 101 -13.98 -21.26 13.74
CA ARG A 101 -14.51 -19.92 13.98
C ARG A 101 -13.61 -19.13 14.93
N LEU A 102 -13.38 -17.86 14.61
CA LEU A 102 -12.67 -16.91 15.46
C LEU A 102 -13.58 -16.32 16.55
N GLY A 103 -12.94 -15.74 17.56
CA GLY A 103 -13.55 -15.06 18.69
C GLY A 103 -12.48 -14.39 19.56
N ASP A 104 -12.87 -13.89 20.73
CA ASP A 104 -11.96 -13.20 21.64
C ASP A 104 -10.93 -14.18 22.25
N GLY A 105 -9.65 -13.91 21.97
CA GLY A 105 -8.51 -14.64 22.50
C GLY A 105 -7.75 -13.88 23.59
N PRO A 106 -6.76 -14.54 24.23
CA PRO A 106 -5.97 -13.95 25.30
C PRO A 106 -5.06 -12.82 24.80
N ALA A 107 -4.97 -11.74 25.58
CA ALA A 107 -4.06 -10.62 25.34
C ALA A 107 -2.59 -11.05 25.23
N TRP A 108 -1.87 -10.46 24.28
CA TRP A 108 -0.42 -10.62 24.13
C TRP A 108 0.30 -9.63 25.06
N GLN A 109 0.93 -10.15 26.11
CA GLN A 109 1.69 -9.36 27.09
C GLN A 109 2.89 -8.64 26.45
N ARG A 110 3.31 -7.52 27.06
CA ARG A 110 4.50 -6.80 26.61
C ARG A 110 5.79 -7.48 27.09
N VAL A 111 6.74 -7.68 26.18
CA VAL A 111 8.10 -8.16 26.47
C VAL A 111 9.08 -6.99 26.47
N VAL A 112 9.84 -6.79 27.56
CA VAL A 112 10.96 -5.85 27.55
C VAL A 112 12.18 -6.53 26.94
N ARG A 113 12.76 -5.95 25.90
CA ARG A 113 13.95 -6.42 25.20
C ARG A 113 15.15 -5.55 25.51
N GLY A 114 16.10 -6.14 26.23
CA GLY A 114 17.34 -5.49 26.69
C GLY A 114 18.56 -5.78 25.81
N ASP A 115 18.37 -6.34 24.62
CA ASP A 115 19.44 -6.86 23.75
C ASP A 115 20.48 -5.79 23.37
N LEU A 116 20.07 -4.52 23.22
CA LEU A 116 20.95 -3.39 22.88
C LEU A 116 21.28 -2.50 24.10
N ALA A 117 20.40 -2.42 25.10
CA ALA A 117 20.65 -1.75 26.37
C ALA A 117 19.75 -2.27 27.51
N SER A 118 20.27 -2.29 28.74
CA SER A 118 19.49 -2.69 29.91
C SER A 118 18.45 -1.65 30.31
N ALA A 119 17.18 -2.07 30.43
CA ALA A 119 16.11 -1.28 31.00
C ALA A 119 16.40 -0.86 32.45
N LYS A 120 16.26 0.42 32.77
CA LYS A 120 16.53 0.97 34.13
C LYS A 120 15.25 1.06 34.98
N PRO A 121 15.34 0.95 36.32
CA PRO A 121 14.18 1.10 37.20
C PRO A 121 13.54 2.49 37.16
N GLY A 122 12.21 2.55 37.33
CA GLY A 122 11.46 3.79 37.48
C GLY A 122 11.45 4.71 36.27
N ARG A 123 11.91 4.23 35.10
CA ARG A 123 11.82 4.95 33.82
C ARG A 123 10.37 5.18 33.40
N GLU A 124 9.50 4.26 33.79
CA GLU A 124 8.05 4.27 33.54
C GLU A 124 7.37 5.53 34.11
N GLY A 125 7.87 6.06 35.24
CA GLY A 125 7.38 7.29 35.87
C GLY A 125 8.18 8.56 35.56
N ARG A 126 9.19 8.48 34.67
CA ARG A 126 10.06 9.60 34.31
C ARG A 126 10.07 9.92 32.81
N ARG A 127 9.73 8.95 31.96
CA ARG A 127 9.84 9.04 30.50
C ARG A 127 8.99 10.14 29.88
N THR A 128 9.47 10.68 28.76
CA THR A 128 8.74 11.65 27.92
C THR A 128 8.59 11.07 26.51
N ALA A 129 7.41 11.22 25.92
CA ALA A 129 7.17 10.81 24.53
C ALA A 129 7.80 11.81 23.55
N LEU A 130 8.59 11.29 22.62
CA LEU A 130 9.21 12.06 21.53
C LEU A 130 8.37 11.99 20.26
N ALA A 131 7.75 10.83 19.98
CA ALA A 131 6.76 10.65 18.92
C ALA A 131 5.92 9.39 19.15
N ALA A 132 4.77 9.30 18.48
CA ALA A 132 4.02 8.06 18.32
C ALA A 132 3.29 8.01 16.97
N PHE A 133 3.33 6.89 16.26
CA PHE A 133 2.72 6.72 14.94
C PHE A 133 2.22 5.28 14.74
N VAL A 134 1.52 5.00 13.63
CA VAL A 134 1.08 3.65 13.27
C VAL A 134 1.73 3.23 11.95
N GLN A 135 2.21 1.99 11.84
CA GLN A 135 2.64 1.36 10.60
C GLN A 135 1.52 0.46 10.06
N PHE A 136 1.14 0.68 8.81
CA PHE A 136 0.51 -0.29 7.92
C PHE A 136 1.57 -0.85 6.96
N THR A 137 1.42 -2.09 6.50
CA THR A 137 2.32 -2.70 5.52
C THR A 137 1.62 -3.82 4.78
N ASP A 138 2.03 -4.05 3.54
CA ASP A 138 1.63 -5.22 2.74
C ASP A 138 0.08 -5.34 2.78
N LEU A 139 -0.57 -4.23 2.42
CA LEU A 139 -2.03 -4.10 2.43
C LEU A 139 -2.68 -4.97 1.36
N HIS A 140 -2.02 -5.08 0.19
CA HIS A 140 -2.51 -5.70 -1.04
C HIS A 140 -4.01 -5.43 -1.24
N LEU A 141 -4.37 -4.22 -1.70
CA LEU A 141 -5.70 -4.06 -2.26
C LEU A 141 -5.74 -4.77 -3.61
N VAL A 142 -6.55 -5.83 -3.69
CA VAL A 142 -6.49 -6.83 -4.75
C VAL A 142 -7.64 -6.67 -5.74
N ASP A 143 -7.32 -6.44 -7.01
CA ASP A 143 -8.26 -6.75 -8.10
C ASP A 143 -8.22 -8.26 -8.41
N VAL A 144 -9.05 -9.04 -7.71
CA VAL A 144 -9.21 -10.48 -7.94
C VAL A 144 -9.79 -10.83 -9.32
N GLN A 145 -10.24 -9.84 -10.10
CA GLN A 145 -10.80 -10.00 -11.44
C GLN A 145 -9.75 -9.70 -12.52
N HIS A 146 -8.63 -9.08 -12.14
CA HIS A 146 -7.54 -8.69 -13.02
C HIS A 146 -6.97 -9.87 -13.85
N PRO A 147 -6.80 -9.73 -15.18
CA PRO A 147 -6.31 -10.79 -16.06
C PRO A 147 -4.91 -11.34 -15.75
N LEU A 148 -3.98 -10.54 -15.20
CA LEU A 148 -2.59 -10.98 -14.94
C LEU A 148 -2.43 -11.78 -13.64
N ARG A 149 -3.49 -11.95 -12.85
CA ARG A 149 -3.48 -12.74 -11.62
C ARG A 149 -2.99 -14.18 -11.83
N TYR A 150 -1.99 -14.58 -11.05
CA TYR A 150 -1.35 -15.91 -11.10
C TYR A 150 -2.14 -17.06 -10.45
N GLU A 151 -3.46 -16.91 -10.30
CA GLU A 151 -4.31 -17.74 -9.42
C GLU A 151 -4.22 -19.24 -9.72
N TYR A 152 -4.07 -19.59 -11.00
CA TYR A 152 -3.93 -20.97 -11.47
C TYR A 152 -2.65 -21.68 -10.98
N LEU A 153 -1.64 -20.94 -10.48
CA LEU A 153 -0.48 -21.53 -9.79
C LEU A 153 -0.84 -22.08 -8.40
N ARG A 154 -2.10 -21.96 -7.96
CA ARG A 154 -2.60 -22.52 -6.70
C ARG A 154 -2.45 -24.04 -6.58
N SER A 155 -2.40 -24.79 -7.68
CA SER A 155 -2.08 -26.22 -7.63
C SER A 155 -0.61 -26.52 -7.27
N GLN A 156 0.25 -25.48 -7.30
CA GLN A 156 1.70 -25.56 -7.06
C GLN A 156 2.14 -24.81 -5.80
N THR A 157 1.39 -23.79 -5.37
CA THR A 157 1.56 -23.10 -4.09
C THR A 157 0.25 -22.47 -3.62
N ALA A 158 -0.13 -22.67 -2.35
CA ALA A 158 -1.33 -22.06 -1.80
C ALA A 158 -1.25 -20.52 -1.72
N SER A 159 -0.05 -19.94 -1.82
CA SER A 159 0.17 -18.47 -1.81
C SER A 159 -0.24 -17.74 -3.09
N ALA A 160 -0.58 -18.45 -4.18
CA ALA A 160 -0.94 -17.83 -5.46
C ALA A 160 -2.39 -17.28 -5.50
N TRP A 161 -3.24 -17.76 -4.59
CA TRP A 161 -4.58 -17.23 -4.36
C TRP A 161 -5.12 -17.72 -3.01
N ARG A 162 -5.64 -16.78 -2.20
CA ARG A 162 -6.23 -17.03 -0.89
C ARG A 162 -7.74 -16.70 -0.89
N PRO A 163 -8.60 -17.47 -0.19
CA PRO A 163 -10.06 -17.30 -0.26
C PRO A 163 -10.63 -15.94 0.17
N GLN A 164 -9.86 -15.12 0.89
CA GLN A 164 -10.28 -13.82 1.41
C GLN A 164 -9.98 -12.61 0.51
N GLU A 165 -9.20 -12.76 -0.57
CA GLU A 165 -8.59 -11.62 -1.28
C GLU A 165 -9.60 -10.61 -1.85
N SER A 166 -10.81 -11.08 -2.20
CA SER A 166 -11.95 -10.27 -2.63
C SER A 166 -12.51 -9.33 -1.55
N LEU A 167 -12.08 -9.46 -0.28
CA LEU A 167 -12.50 -8.62 0.84
C LEU A 167 -11.37 -7.69 1.34
N SER A 168 -10.25 -7.61 0.62
CA SER A 168 -9.08 -6.78 0.96
C SER A 168 -9.45 -5.32 1.29
N VAL A 169 -10.27 -4.69 0.45
CA VAL A 169 -10.76 -3.30 0.66
C VAL A 169 -11.58 -3.17 1.94
N ALA A 170 -12.51 -4.10 2.22
CA ALA A 170 -13.29 -4.07 3.48
C ALA A 170 -12.37 -4.26 4.70
N GLY A 171 -11.38 -5.16 4.60
CA GLY A 171 -10.35 -5.35 5.60
C GLY A 171 -9.51 -4.10 5.88
N ALA A 172 -9.10 -3.38 4.84
CA ALA A 172 -8.32 -2.15 4.95
C ALA A 172 -9.14 -0.97 5.50
N VAL A 173 -10.38 -0.80 5.04
CA VAL A 173 -11.31 0.20 5.59
C VAL A 173 -11.52 -0.03 7.08
N SER A 174 -11.69 -1.28 7.52
CA SER A 174 -11.84 -1.55 8.95
C SER A 174 -10.53 -1.43 9.75
N LEU A 175 -9.36 -1.46 9.11
CA LEU A 175 -8.10 -1.10 9.74
C LEU A 175 -7.98 0.42 9.96
N VAL A 176 -8.45 1.22 9.00
CA VAL A 176 -8.59 2.69 9.13
C VAL A 176 -9.60 3.04 10.24
N GLU A 177 -10.75 2.34 10.29
CA GLU A 177 -11.72 2.45 11.40
C GLU A 177 -11.07 2.17 12.77
N ARG A 178 -10.15 1.18 12.87
CA ARG A 178 -9.44 0.89 14.13
C ARG A 178 -8.56 2.05 14.53
N VAL A 179 -7.73 2.57 13.63
CA VAL A 179 -6.81 3.68 13.94
C VAL A 179 -7.58 4.93 14.38
N ASN A 180 -8.67 5.25 13.68
CA ASN A 180 -9.54 6.37 14.04
C ASN A 180 -10.19 6.24 15.43
N ALA A 181 -10.40 4.99 15.88
CA ALA A 181 -10.97 4.67 17.20
C ALA A 181 -9.91 4.57 18.33
N LEU A 182 -8.62 4.59 18.00
CA LEU A 182 -7.56 4.73 19.00
C LEU A 182 -7.64 6.10 19.65
N ARG A 183 -7.47 6.16 20.97
CA ARG A 183 -7.57 7.43 21.72
C ARG A 183 -6.26 8.23 21.73
N GLY A 184 -5.19 7.63 21.22
CA GLY A 184 -3.80 8.06 21.37
C GLY A 184 -2.88 6.84 21.47
N ALA A 185 -1.62 7.07 21.78
CA ALA A 185 -0.61 6.04 21.92
C ALA A 185 -0.80 5.20 23.22
N PRO A 186 -0.82 3.86 23.19
CA PRO A 186 -1.29 3.05 24.32
C PRO A 186 -0.38 3.01 25.55
N VAL A 187 0.93 3.29 25.42
CA VAL A 187 1.88 3.34 26.56
C VAL A 187 2.03 4.75 27.11
N THR A 188 2.23 5.71 26.22
CA THR A 188 2.57 7.11 26.58
C THR A 188 1.34 8.00 26.71
N ALA A 189 0.19 7.58 26.20
CA ALA A 189 -1.01 8.39 26.02
C ALA A 189 -0.81 9.68 25.20
N SER A 190 0.31 9.79 24.49
CA SER A 190 0.59 10.89 23.56
C SER A 190 -0.34 10.84 22.33
N PRO A 191 -0.56 11.96 21.62
CA PRO A 191 -1.25 11.93 20.34
C PRO A 191 -0.53 11.03 19.34
N LEU A 192 -1.29 10.31 18.51
CA LEU A 192 -0.73 9.72 17.31
C LEU A 192 -0.43 10.84 16.30
N HIS A 193 0.78 10.85 15.76
CA HIS A 193 1.29 11.91 14.90
C HIS A 193 0.87 11.65 13.46
N PHE A 194 1.09 10.44 12.96
CA PHE A 194 0.77 10.03 11.58
C PHE A 194 0.56 8.52 11.46
N VAL A 195 0.15 8.07 10.27
CA VAL A 195 0.25 6.68 9.81
C VAL A 195 1.29 6.57 8.70
N MET A 196 2.16 5.56 8.75
CA MET A 196 3.09 5.21 7.68
C MET A 196 2.55 3.99 6.94
N THR A 197 2.66 3.95 5.61
CA THR A 197 2.64 2.67 4.86
C THR A 197 4.06 2.30 4.42
N THR A 198 4.43 1.04 4.60
CA THR A 198 5.75 0.50 4.19
C THR A 198 5.64 -0.40 2.96
N GLY A 199 5.00 0.10 1.91
CA GLY A 199 4.88 -0.58 0.61
C GLY A 199 3.85 -1.69 0.53
N ASP A 200 3.70 -2.20 -0.70
CA ASP A 200 2.71 -3.19 -1.14
C ASP A 200 1.29 -2.78 -0.75
N ASN A 201 0.96 -1.55 -1.18
CA ASN A 201 -0.34 -0.93 -0.99
C ASN A 201 -1.37 -1.53 -1.98
N THR A 202 -0.92 -1.85 -3.19
CA THR A 202 -1.63 -2.53 -4.29
C THR A 202 -1.13 -3.99 -4.46
N ASP A 203 -1.75 -4.80 -5.34
CA ASP A 203 -1.37 -6.22 -5.54
C ASP A 203 -0.83 -6.53 -6.95
N ASN A 204 -1.39 -5.91 -7.99
CA ASN A 204 -1.00 -6.14 -9.38
C ASN A 204 -0.55 -4.84 -10.07
N ASN A 205 -0.17 -3.80 -9.32
CA ASN A 205 0.24 -2.48 -9.85
C ASN A 205 -0.87 -1.80 -10.69
N ALA A 206 -2.15 -2.13 -10.46
CA ALA A 206 -3.27 -1.65 -11.28
C ALA A 206 -3.82 -0.27 -10.83
N LYS A 207 -4.30 0.55 -11.77
CA LYS A 207 -4.86 1.89 -11.48
C LYS A 207 -6.12 1.83 -10.61
N SER A 208 -6.93 0.79 -10.76
CA SER A 208 -8.06 0.46 -9.88
C SER A 208 -7.62 0.30 -8.42
N GLU A 209 -6.63 -0.54 -8.17
CA GLU A 209 -6.08 -0.81 -6.82
C GLU A 209 -5.50 0.45 -6.17
N LEU A 210 -4.81 1.29 -6.95
CA LEU A 210 -4.26 2.57 -6.48
C LEU A 210 -5.35 3.58 -6.09
N ASP A 211 -6.41 3.71 -6.90
CA ASP A 211 -7.59 4.51 -6.58
C ASP A 211 -8.28 4.02 -5.29
N TRP A 212 -8.42 2.69 -5.15
CA TRP A 212 -8.99 2.08 -3.95
C TRP A 212 -8.11 2.35 -2.71
N PHE A 213 -6.79 2.31 -2.85
CA PHE A 213 -5.85 2.59 -1.76
C PHE A 213 -5.92 4.05 -1.30
N LEU A 214 -5.84 4.98 -2.24
CA LEU A 214 -5.90 6.42 -1.95
C LEU A 214 -7.24 6.81 -1.32
N LYS A 215 -8.35 6.22 -1.76
CA LYS A 215 -9.67 6.39 -1.13
C LYS A 215 -9.82 5.66 0.21
N ALA A 216 -9.17 4.51 0.40
CA ALA A 216 -9.17 3.82 1.69
C ALA A 216 -8.46 4.66 2.76
N MET A 217 -7.26 5.18 2.45
CA MET A 217 -6.47 6.00 3.37
C MET A 217 -7.05 7.40 3.60
N SER A 218 -7.60 8.03 2.57
CA SER A 218 -7.97 9.46 2.59
C SER A 218 -9.47 9.71 2.78
N GLY A 219 -10.29 8.68 2.61
CA GLY A 219 -11.74 8.73 2.69
C GLY A 219 -12.40 8.80 1.33
N GLY A 220 -13.53 8.12 1.17
CA GLY A 220 -14.20 8.04 -0.12
C GLY A 220 -15.20 6.90 -0.20
N ARG A 221 -15.81 6.75 -1.39
CA ARG A 221 -16.59 5.56 -1.76
C ARG A 221 -15.79 4.74 -2.74
N ILE A 222 -15.73 3.44 -2.53
CA ILE A 222 -14.85 2.49 -3.21
C ILE A 222 -15.71 1.35 -3.73
N THR A 223 -15.66 1.09 -5.02
CA THR A 223 -16.28 -0.10 -5.61
C THR A 223 -15.14 -1.04 -6.01
N PRO A 224 -14.86 -2.12 -5.25
CA PRO A 224 -13.80 -3.09 -5.54
C PRO A 224 -14.22 -4.02 -6.69
N ASN A 225 -14.53 -3.44 -7.84
CA ASN A 225 -15.01 -4.11 -9.04
C ASN A 225 -14.28 -3.57 -10.27
N THR A 226 -13.94 -4.45 -11.21
CA THR A 226 -13.42 -4.12 -12.54
C THR A 226 -14.04 -5.07 -13.56
N GLY A 227 -14.21 -4.63 -14.81
CA GLY A 227 -14.91 -5.40 -15.84
C GLY A 227 -16.42 -5.15 -15.82
N ASP A 228 -17.24 -6.18 -15.64
CA ASP A 228 -18.70 -6.02 -15.64
C ASP A 228 -19.17 -5.27 -14.37
N PRO A 229 -19.77 -4.07 -14.48
CA PRO A 229 -20.23 -3.29 -13.34
C PRO A 229 -21.40 -3.94 -12.56
N ARG A 230 -21.90 -5.11 -13.00
CA ARG A 230 -23.01 -5.86 -12.39
C ARG A 230 -22.67 -7.33 -12.06
N ARG A 231 -21.46 -7.82 -12.35
CA ARG A 231 -21.13 -9.23 -12.14
C ARG A 231 -19.65 -9.44 -11.81
N TYR A 232 -19.41 -10.35 -10.89
CA TYR A 232 -18.07 -10.86 -10.59
C TYR A 232 -17.52 -11.78 -11.71
N GLU A 233 -16.33 -11.47 -12.22
CA GLU A 233 -15.62 -12.17 -13.31
C GLU A 233 -14.32 -12.88 -12.86
N GLY A 234 -14.03 -12.95 -11.55
CA GLY A 234 -12.87 -13.63 -10.98
C GLY A 234 -13.04 -15.15 -10.78
N VAL A 235 -12.04 -15.81 -10.18
CA VAL A 235 -12.02 -17.29 -10.06
C VAL A 235 -13.07 -17.89 -9.12
N GLN A 236 -13.69 -17.08 -8.26
CA GLN A 236 -14.71 -17.52 -7.30
C GLN A 236 -16.10 -17.79 -7.90
N ASP A 237 -16.36 -17.39 -9.16
CA ASP A 237 -17.54 -17.79 -9.96
C ASP A 237 -17.13 -18.62 -11.21
N SER A 238 -15.97 -19.28 -11.15
CA SER A 238 -15.45 -20.08 -12.28
C SER A 238 -16.06 -21.48 -12.38
N GLY A 239 -16.72 -21.98 -11.34
CA GLY A 239 -17.14 -23.37 -11.22
C GLY A 239 -15.97 -24.36 -11.09
N LEU A 240 -14.72 -23.89 -10.94
CA LEU A 240 -13.54 -24.73 -10.81
C LEU A 240 -13.35 -25.17 -9.35
N LYS A 241 -13.13 -26.47 -9.14
CA LYS A 241 -12.91 -27.03 -7.79
C LYS A 241 -11.59 -26.61 -7.13
N LEU A 242 -10.69 -25.93 -7.86
CA LEU A 242 -9.40 -25.43 -7.36
C LEU A 242 -9.55 -24.26 -6.37
N TYR A 243 -10.66 -23.52 -6.44
CA TYR A 243 -10.93 -22.33 -5.65
C TYR A 243 -12.26 -22.46 -4.92
N TRP A 244 -12.34 -21.88 -3.72
CA TRP A 244 -13.60 -21.71 -3.01
C TRP A 244 -14.62 -20.95 -3.87
N GLN A 245 -15.75 -21.58 -4.17
CA GLN A 245 -16.88 -20.97 -4.89
C GLN A 245 -17.96 -20.57 -3.88
N PRO A 246 -17.88 -19.42 -3.20
CA PRO A 246 -18.61 -19.11 -1.96
C PRO A 246 -20.14 -19.27 -2.11
N ASP A 247 -20.70 -18.70 -3.18
CA ASP A 247 -22.14 -18.74 -3.49
C ASP A 247 -22.62 -20.09 -4.04
N ALA A 248 -21.74 -20.89 -4.62
CA ALA A 248 -22.11 -22.11 -5.33
C ALA A 248 -22.28 -23.31 -4.38
N ALA A 249 -23.24 -24.18 -4.71
CA ALA A 249 -23.39 -25.50 -4.08
C ALA A 249 -22.26 -26.49 -4.49
N LEU A 250 -21.28 -26.06 -5.29
CA LEU A 250 -20.15 -26.89 -5.70
C LEU A 250 -19.33 -27.31 -4.48
N ARG A 251 -19.05 -28.61 -4.39
CA ARG A 251 -18.06 -29.17 -3.46
C ARG A 251 -16.65 -29.03 -4.06
N ASP A 252 -16.11 -27.81 -3.96
CA ASP A 252 -14.73 -27.45 -4.28
C ASP A 252 -13.73 -27.94 -3.21
N ALA A 253 -12.44 -27.63 -3.37
CA ALA A 253 -11.38 -28.04 -2.46
C ALA A 253 -11.51 -27.39 -1.06
N ASP A 254 -11.77 -26.09 -0.99
CA ASP A 254 -11.89 -25.36 0.28
C ASP A 254 -13.11 -25.80 1.09
N LYS A 255 -14.26 -26.05 0.45
CA LYS A 255 -15.44 -26.63 1.14
C LYS A 255 -15.19 -28.05 1.65
N GLN A 256 -14.22 -28.79 1.12
CA GLN A 256 -13.78 -30.08 1.69
C GLN A 256 -12.92 -29.90 2.95
N LEU A 257 -12.30 -28.74 3.15
CA LEU A 257 -11.62 -28.35 4.39
C LEU A 257 -12.57 -27.70 5.42
N GLY A 258 -13.85 -27.52 5.04
CA GLY A 258 -14.91 -26.98 5.90
C GLY A 258 -15.27 -25.52 5.64
N PHE A 259 -14.76 -24.88 4.58
CA PHE A 259 -15.19 -23.52 4.25
C PHE A 259 -16.70 -23.44 4.02
N PRO A 260 -17.37 -22.36 4.47
CA PRO A 260 -18.82 -22.23 4.36
C PRO A 260 -19.28 -22.08 2.90
N ARG A 261 -20.58 -22.25 2.69
CA ARG A 261 -21.28 -21.62 1.57
C ARG A 261 -21.89 -20.33 2.09
N ILE A 262 -21.67 -19.21 1.42
CA ILE A 262 -22.21 -17.90 1.78
C ILE A 262 -22.94 -17.36 0.55
N HIS A 263 -24.23 -17.07 0.70
CA HIS A 263 -25.09 -16.61 -0.40
C HIS A 263 -25.13 -15.09 -0.46
N GLY A 264 -24.97 -14.52 -1.66
CA GLY A 264 -24.76 -13.09 -1.90
C GLY A 264 -23.32 -12.64 -1.66
N PHE A 265 -22.37 -13.56 -1.49
CA PHE A 265 -21.00 -13.20 -1.07
C PHE A 265 -20.28 -12.38 -2.13
N LEU A 266 -20.28 -12.82 -3.39
CA LEU A 266 -19.57 -12.11 -4.45
C LEU A 266 -20.24 -10.79 -4.83
N ASP A 267 -21.58 -10.74 -4.83
CA ASP A 267 -22.35 -9.51 -5.04
C ASP A 267 -22.05 -8.46 -3.96
N ALA A 268 -21.89 -8.88 -2.70
CA ALA A 268 -21.49 -8.00 -1.61
C ALA A 268 -20.00 -7.63 -1.66
N ALA A 269 -19.13 -8.56 -2.06
CA ALA A 269 -17.69 -8.34 -2.17
C ALA A 269 -17.33 -7.26 -3.21
N ILE A 270 -18.10 -7.14 -4.30
CA ILE A 270 -17.93 -6.10 -5.33
C ILE A 270 -18.76 -4.81 -5.07
N GLY A 271 -19.53 -4.76 -3.98
CA GLY A 271 -20.43 -3.65 -3.66
C GLY A 271 -19.72 -2.35 -3.26
N GLU A 272 -20.42 -1.20 -3.34
CA GLU A 272 -19.85 0.09 -2.90
C GLU A 272 -19.60 0.11 -1.37
N LEU A 273 -18.33 0.15 -0.99
CA LEU A 273 -17.84 0.35 0.36
C LEU A 273 -17.56 1.85 0.62
N ARG A 274 -17.53 2.26 1.88
CA ARG A 274 -17.22 3.64 2.27
C ARG A 274 -16.13 3.68 3.34
N SER A 275 -14.95 4.18 2.94
CA SER A 275 -13.92 4.55 3.91
C SER A 275 -14.28 5.87 4.61
N PRO A 276 -14.12 5.96 5.94
CA PRO A 276 -14.11 7.26 6.63
C PRO A 276 -12.84 8.08 6.31
N GLY A 277 -11.78 7.44 5.79
CA GLY A 277 -10.43 8.00 5.73
C GLY A 277 -9.78 8.02 7.12
N LEU A 278 -8.46 8.14 7.17
CA LEU A 278 -7.75 8.38 8.42
C LEU A 278 -8.08 9.77 8.96
N ASN A 279 -8.18 9.89 10.29
CA ASN A 279 -8.24 11.18 10.99
C ASN A 279 -6.85 11.75 11.35
N LEU A 280 -5.80 11.02 10.98
CA LEU A 280 -4.39 11.41 11.10
C LEU A 280 -3.80 11.68 9.71
N PRO A 281 -2.82 12.58 9.60
CA PRO A 281 -1.95 12.63 8.43
C PRO A 281 -1.30 11.27 8.16
N TRP A 282 -1.03 10.98 6.88
CA TRP A 282 -0.40 9.73 6.49
C TRP A 282 0.67 9.91 5.43
N TYR A 283 1.62 8.96 5.42
CA TYR A 283 2.82 8.96 4.59
C TYR A 283 2.97 7.60 3.90
N SER A 284 3.47 7.59 2.67
CA SER A 284 3.60 6.36 1.86
C SER A 284 5.07 6.01 1.57
N THR A 285 5.39 4.72 1.64
CA THR A 285 6.53 4.11 0.95
C THR A 285 5.99 3.21 -0.16
N VAL A 286 6.71 3.13 -1.26
CA VAL A 286 6.43 2.22 -2.39
C VAL A 286 6.97 0.81 -2.09
N GLY A 287 6.21 -0.24 -2.44
CA GLY A 287 6.69 -1.63 -2.45
C GLY A 287 6.83 -2.22 -3.85
N ASN A 288 7.28 -3.46 -3.96
CA ASN A 288 7.48 -4.08 -5.28
C ASN A 288 6.15 -4.33 -6.02
N HIS A 289 5.04 -4.62 -5.32
CA HIS A 289 3.70 -4.69 -5.92
C HIS A 289 3.13 -3.33 -6.35
N ASP A 290 3.67 -2.22 -5.83
CA ASP A 290 3.29 -0.86 -6.24
C ASP A 290 4.06 -0.36 -7.48
N ALA A 291 5.17 -0.98 -7.88
CA ALA A 291 6.01 -0.48 -8.98
C ALA A 291 6.31 -1.51 -10.09
N LEU A 292 6.10 -2.80 -9.84
CA LEU A 292 6.31 -3.88 -10.80
C LEU A 292 4.98 -4.58 -11.11
N PRO A 293 4.63 -4.83 -12.39
CA PRO A 293 3.51 -5.70 -12.76
C PRO A 293 3.53 -7.04 -12.01
N GLY A 294 2.49 -7.29 -11.21
CA GLY A 294 2.37 -8.45 -10.34
C GLY A 294 3.50 -8.61 -9.30
N GLY A 295 4.10 -7.50 -8.88
CA GLY A 295 5.17 -7.47 -7.86
C GLY A 295 6.52 -8.04 -8.28
N CYS A 296 6.67 -8.54 -9.52
CA CYS A 296 7.81 -9.39 -9.90
C CYS A 296 8.51 -9.03 -11.21
N TYR A 297 7.88 -8.28 -12.12
CA TYR A 297 8.41 -8.09 -13.48
C TYR A 297 8.85 -6.65 -13.74
N ALA A 298 10.02 -6.50 -14.35
CA ALA A 298 10.49 -5.21 -14.86
C ALA A 298 9.50 -4.65 -15.90
N PRO A 299 9.14 -3.36 -15.85
CA PRO A 299 8.37 -2.72 -16.91
C PRO A 299 9.01 -2.93 -18.29
N GLY A 300 8.20 -3.32 -19.29
CA GLY A 300 8.68 -3.90 -20.55
C GLY A 300 7.98 -3.33 -21.78
N ASP A 301 7.55 -4.22 -22.68
CA ASP A 301 6.67 -3.87 -23.80
C ASP A 301 5.23 -3.60 -23.31
N SER A 302 4.35 -3.14 -24.22
CA SER A 302 2.95 -2.85 -23.88
C SER A 302 2.15 -4.09 -23.48
N PHE A 303 2.65 -5.31 -23.75
CA PHE A 303 1.91 -6.55 -23.63
C PHE A 303 1.20 -6.73 -22.28
N PHE A 304 1.86 -6.41 -21.16
CA PHE A 304 1.21 -6.55 -19.85
C PHE A 304 0.10 -5.53 -19.63
N ALA A 305 0.21 -4.30 -20.16
CA ALA A 305 -0.89 -3.34 -20.14
C ALA A 305 -2.03 -3.78 -21.07
N ASP A 306 -1.71 -4.14 -22.32
CA ASP A 306 -2.66 -4.61 -23.33
C ASP A 306 -3.44 -5.85 -22.87
N PHE A 307 -2.78 -6.75 -22.14
CA PHE A 307 -3.41 -7.94 -21.56
C PHE A 307 -4.22 -7.63 -20.30
N ALA A 308 -3.75 -6.72 -19.43
CA ALA A 308 -4.44 -6.33 -18.21
C ALA A 308 -5.80 -5.66 -18.48
N VAL A 309 -5.87 -4.76 -19.47
CA VAL A 309 -7.15 -4.13 -19.87
C VAL A 309 -8.01 -5.07 -20.73
N GLY A 310 -7.44 -6.15 -21.24
CA GLY A 310 -8.05 -7.04 -22.23
C GLY A 310 -9.16 -7.95 -21.67
N GLY A 311 -10.07 -8.35 -22.56
CA GLY A 311 -11.23 -9.18 -22.23
C GLY A 311 -10.96 -10.69 -22.10
N ARG A 312 -9.78 -11.12 -21.61
CA ARG A 312 -9.38 -12.54 -21.53
C ARG A 312 -8.59 -12.84 -20.26
N LYS A 313 -9.08 -13.76 -19.41
CA LYS A 313 -8.41 -14.18 -18.16
C LYS A 313 -8.11 -15.69 -18.17
N LEU A 314 -6.93 -16.07 -17.67
CA LEU A 314 -6.56 -17.47 -17.43
C LEU A 314 -6.97 -17.87 -16.00
N MET A 315 -7.74 -18.95 -15.85
CA MET A 315 -8.25 -19.40 -14.54
C MET A 315 -7.81 -20.82 -14.16
N GLU A 316 -7.24 -21.57 -15.09
CA GLU A 316 -6.74 -22.93 -14.88
C GLU A 316 -5.55 -23.19 -15.81
N LEU A 317 -4.63 -24.05 -15.38
CA LEU A 317 -3.42 -24.40 -16.12
C LEU A 317 -3.07 -25.86 -15.82
N PRO A 318 -2.63 -26.68 -16.81
CA PRO A 318 -2.20 -28.04 -16.54
C PRO A 318 -1.01 -28.09 -15.58
N ASP A 319 -1.03 -29.01 -14.61
CA ASP A 319 -0.04 -29.04 -13.51
C ASP A 319 1.42 -29.13 -13.96
N SER A 320 1.71 -29.75 -15.11
CA SER A 320 3.06 -29.79 -15.68
C SER A 320 3.55 -28.41 -16.13
N ALA A 321 2.67 -27.59 -16.73
CA ALA A 321 2.97 -26.22 -17.12
C ALA A 321 3.01 -25.29 -15.89
N GLY A 322 2.07 -25.45 -14.95
CA GLY A 322 2.10 -24.74 -13.67
C GLY A 322 3.38 -24.99 -12.89
N LYS A 323 3.81 -26.25 -12.80
CA LYS A 323 5.07 -26.63 -12.17
C LYS A 323 6.28 -25.99 -12.84
N ALA A 324 6.35 -26.02 -14.18
CA ALA A 324 7.47 -25.44 -14.92
C ALA A 324 7.61 -23.92 -14.67
N ILE A 325 6.49 -23.20 -14.66
CA ILE A 325 6.46 -21.76 -14.34
C ILE A 325 6.84 -21.51 -12.88
N TRP A 326 6.29 -22.28 -11.93
CA TRP A 326 6.58 -22.10 -10.51
C TRP A 326 8.03 -22.42 -10.13
N ASP A 327 8.62 -23.46 -10.72
CA ASP A 327 10.04 -23.80 -10.56
C ASP A 327 10.98 -22.76 -11.19
N ASN A 328 10.47 -21.88 -12.07
CA ASN A 328 11.21 -20.76 -12.66
C ASN A 328 11.08 -19.48 -11.83
N VAL A 329 9.86 -19.13 -11.40
CA VAL A 329 9.56 -18.00 -10.49
C VAL A 329 10.36 -18.14 -9.19
N LYS A 330 10.39 -19.34 -8.59
CA LYS A 330 11.20 -19.68 -7.39
C LYS A 330 12.71 -19.44 -7.52
N LYS A 331 13.24 -19.22 -8.72
CA LYS A 331 14.66 -18.99 -8.99
C LYS A 331 14.94 -17.57 -9.48
N GLY A 332 13.92 -16.71 -9.54
CA GLY A 332 14.05 -15.40 -10.17
C GLY A 332 14.39 -15.47 -11.65
N GLY A 333 14.02 -16.55 -12.33
CA GLY A 333 14.51 -16.88 -13.67
C GLY A 333 13.87 -16.10 -14.82
N ASP A 334 12.82 -15.33 -14.53
CA ASP A 334 12.10 -14.51 -15.53
C ASP A 334 11.82 -13.08 -15.03
N PRO A 335 12.86 -12.25 -14.76
CA PRO A 335 12.69 -10.90 -14.21
C PRO A 335 11.98 -9.93 -15.16
N LYS A 336 11.78 -10.31 -16.44
CA LYS A 336 11.08 -9.50 -17.46
C LYS A 336 9.73 -10.08 -17.87
N GLY A 337 9.30 -11.19 -17.27
CA GLY A 337 8.02 -11.83 -17.58
C GLY A 337 7.93 -12.42 -18.99
N GLN A 338 9.05 -12.72 -19.67
CA GLN A 338 9.03 -13.28 -21.03
C GLN A 338 8.41 -14.69 -21.06
N ALA A 339 8.77 -15.55 -20.11
CA ALA A 339 8.19 -16.89 -20.00
C ALA A 339 6.72 -16.84 -19.56
N PHE A 340 6.33 -15.83 -18.78
CA PHE A 340 4.92 -15.56 -18.46
C PHE A 340 4.13 -15.02 -19.68
N GLN A 341 4.70 -14.09 -20.44
CA GLN A 341 4.14 -13.60 -21.71
C GLN A 341 3.92 -14.77 -22.68
N ASP A 342 4.89 -15.67 -22.83
CA ASP A 342 4.79 -16.82 -23.72
C ASP A 342 3.84 -17.92 -23.20
N LEU A 343 3.73 -18.08 -21.87
CA LEU A 343 2.67 -18.86 -21.24
C LEU A 343 1.30 -18.32 -21.65
N LEU A 344 1.03 -17.03 -21.44
CA LEU A 344 -0.26 -16.41 -21.76
C LEU A 344 -0.59 -16.54 -23.26
N LYS A 345 0.37 -16.29 -24.15
CA LYS A 345 0.21 -16.54 -25.59
C LYS A 345 -0.16 -18.00 -25.89
N SER A 346 0.49 -18.98 -25.24
CA SER A 346 0.19 -20.41 -25.43
C SER A 346 -1.21 -20.80 -24.95
N GLN A 347 -1.69 -20.17 -23.86
CA GLN A 347 -2.99 -20.50 -23.24
C GLN A 347 -4.17 -19.67 -23.77
N ALA A 348 -3.95 -18.80 -24.77
CA ALA A 348 -4.98 -17.89 -25.29
C ALA A 348 -6.31 -18.56 -25.70
N ARG A 349 -6.28 -19.83 -26.13
CA ARG A 349 -7.45 -20.65 -26.47
C ARG A 349 -8.19 -21.25 -25.26
N HIS A 350 -7.52 -21.38 -24.12
CA HIS A 350 -8.05 -21.94 -22.87
C HIS A 350 -8.52 -20.86 -21.88
N MET A 351 -8.11 -19.60 -22.07
CA MET A 351 -8.63 -18.46 -21.34
C MET A 351 -10.15 -18.33 -21.45
N ARG A 352 -10.76 -17.73 -20.43
CA ARG A 352 -12.16 -17.34 -20.42
C ARG A 352 -12.30 -15.89 -20.84
N SER A 353 -13.45 -15.53 -21.37
CA SER A 353 -13.76 -14.13 -21.66
C SER A 353 -14.17 -13.43 -20.37
N VAL A 354 -13.66 -12.22 -20.19
CA VAL A 354 -14.05 -11.25 -19.16
C VAL A 354 -14.29 -9.91 -19.85
N THR A 355 -14.90 -8.95 -19.16
CA THR A 355 -15.18 -7.62 -19.70
C THR A 355 -13.89 -6.79 -19.70
N PRO A 356 -13.49 -6.17 -20.83
CA PRO A 356 -12.33 -5.26 -20.87
C PRO A 356 -12.51 -4.06 -19.95
N ASP A 357 -11.42 -3.58 -19.33
CA ASP A 357 -11.45 -2.46 -18.39
C ASP A 357 -10.11 -1.71 -18.32
N GLU A 358 -10.11 -0.46 -18.74
CA GLU A 358 -8.92 0.42 -18.75
C GLU A 358 -8.37 0.72 -17.35
N SER A 359 -9.18 0.60 -16.27
CA SER A 359 -8.71 0.79 -14.90
C SER A 359 -7.74 -0.30 -14.43
N ARG A 360 -7.71 -1.44 -15.12
CA ARG A 360 -6.75 -2.52 -14.89
C ARG A 360 -5.35 -2.22 -15.43
N ALA A 361 -5.19 -1.16 -16.24
CA ALA A 361 -3.89 -0.79 -16.78
C ALA A 361 -2.87 -0.54 -15.64
N PRO A 362 -1.62 -1.00 -15.79
CA PRO A 362 -0.58 -0.74 -14.81
C PRO A 362 -0.25 0.76 -14.73
N PHE A 363 0.10 1.26 -13.54
CA PHE A 363 0.56 2.64 -13.36
C PHE A 363 2.07 2.74 -13.26
N THR A 364 2.63 3.80 -13.83
CA THR A 364 4.05 4.13 -13.76
C THR A 364 4.43 4.80 -12.42
N PRO A 365 5.71 4.77 -12.01
CA PRO A 365 6.23 5.57 -10.89
C PRO A 365 5.80 7.04 -10.91
N ALA A 366 5.78 7.66 -12.10
CA ALA A 366 5.35 9.05 -12.27
C ALA A 366 3.84 9.25 -12.10
N GLU A 367 3.01 8.24 -12.38
CA GLU A 367 1.57 8.26 -12.10
C GLU A 367 1.29 8.02 -10.61
N TYR A 368 2.02 7.11 -9.94
CA TYR A 368 1.92 6.89 -8.49
C TYR A 368 2.18 8.18 -7.71
N LEU A 369 3.27 8.88 -8.03
CA LEU A 369 3.62 10.16 -7.41
C LEU A 369 2.54 11.24 -7.68
N LYS A 370 2.02 11.32 -8.91
CA LYS A 370 0.95 12.28 -9.26
C LYS A 370 -0.37 11.99 -8.56
N ALA A 371 -0.73 10.72 -8.38
CA ALA A 371 -1.95 10.33 -7.68
C ALA A 371 -1.90 10.68 -6.18
N HIS A 372 -0.73 10.56 -5.54
CA HIS A 372 -0.52 11.04 -4.16
C HIS A 372 -0.57 12.58 -4.04
N LEU A 373 -0.25 13.30 -5.13
CA LEU A 373 -0.30 14.75 -5.23
C LEU A 373 -1.68 15.29 -5.69
N ASP A 374 -2.70 14.45 -5.88
CA ASP A 374 -4.05 14.91 -6.20
C ASP A 374 -4.71 15.53 -4.94
N PRO A 375 -5.20 16.78 -5.00
CA PRO A 375 -5.95 17.39 -3.90
C PRO A 375 -7.15 16.57 -3.42
N ALA A 376 -7.77 15.76 -4.28
CA ALA A 376 -8.86 14.85 -3.92
C ALA A 376 -8.46 13.77 -2.89
N HIS A 377 -7.16 13.45 -2.79
CA HIS A 377 -6.62 12.46 -1.87
C HIS A 377 -5.87 13.07 -0.67
N THR A 378 -5.74 14.40 -0.58
CA THR A 378 -4.95 15.05 0.50
C THR A 378 -5.42 14.70 1.91
N GLY A 379 -6.73 14.49 2.14
CA GLY A 379 -7.25 14.08 3.47
C GLY A 379 -6.79 15.02 4.61
N PRO A 380 -6.33 14.50 5.76
CA PRO A 380 -5.68 15.30 6.81
C PRO A 380 -4.25 15.78 6.48
N GLY A 381 -3.70 15.39 5.33
CA GLY A 381 -2.37 15.74 4.84
C GLY A 381 -1.27 14.73 5.19
N PRO A 382 0.02 15.14 5.08
CA PRO A 382 0.44 16.29 4.29
C PRO A 382 0.06 16.09 2.81
N HIS A 383 -0.13 17.17 2.06
CA HIS A 383 -0.33 17.08 0.61
C HIS A 383 0.85 16.31 -0.03
N GLY A 384 0.55 15.27 -0.83
CA GLY A 384 1.58 14.39 -1.40
C GLY A 384 2.01 13.22 -0.52
N HIS A 385 1.59 13.15 0.75
CA HIS A 385 1.83 12.02 1.66
C HIS A 385 3.31 11.61 1.76
N GLY A 386 4.17 12.63 1.83
CA GLY A 386 5.64 12.51 1.82
C GLY A 386 6.27 12.87 0.48
N TYR A 387 5.57 12.61 -0.62
CA TYR A 387 5.99 13.00 -1.96
C TYR A 387 5.72 14.48 -2.25
N THR A 388 6.46 15.04 -3.20
CA THR A 388 6.41 16.45 -3.60
C THR A 388 6.51 16.60 -5.12
N GLN A 389 6.26 17.80 -5.66
CA GLN A 389 6.54 18.05 -7.08
C GLN A 389 8.02 17.79 -7.42
N ALA A 390 8.96 18.06 -6.50
CA ALA A 390 10.38 17.76 -6.71
C ALA A 390 10.67 16.26 -6.83
N ASN A 391 9.86 15.38 -6.22
CA ASN A 391 9.93 13.93 -6.45
C ASN A 391 9.49 13.56 -7.88
N VAL A 392 8.45 14.21 -8.41
CA VAL A 392 7.99 14.02 -9.80
C VAL A 392 9.04 14.53 -10.78
N ASP A 393 9.61 15.71 -10.53
CA ASP A 393 10.61 16.35 -11.41
C ASP A 393 11.95 15.61 -11.42
N ALA A 394 12.34 15.00 -10.29
CA ALA A 394 13.57 14.21 -10.16
C ALA A 394 13.39 12.71 -10.46
N GLY A 395 12.15 12.21 -10.54
CA GLY A 395 11.85 10.78 -10.73
C GLY A 395 12.18 9.91 -9.52
N THR A 396 11.97 10.39 -8.28
CA THR A 396 12.39 9.71 -7.05
C THR A 396 11.24 9.37 -6.11
N GLN A 397 11.17 8.12 -5.63
CA GLN A 397 10.14 7.64 -4.69
C GLN A 397 10.63 7.54 -3.22
N TYR A 398 11.69 8.27 -2.88
CA TYR A 398 12.27 8.38 -1.52
C TYR A 398 12.28 9.84 -1.04
N TYR A 399 12.21 10.05 0.28
CA TYR A 399 12.12 11.38 0.90
C TYR A 399 12.47 11.34 2.40
N ALA A 400 12.67 12.51 3.01
CA ALA A 400 12.83 12.66 4.46
C ALA A 400 11.88 13.74 5.01
N PHE A 401 11.38 13.55 6.23
CA PHE A 401 10.35 14.39 6.84
C PHE A 401 10.55 14.52 8.36
N ARG A 402 10.14 15.64 8.95
CA ARG A 402 10.19 15.87 10.41
C ARG A 402 8.99 15.17 11.06
N VAL A 403 9.24 14.20 11.93
CA VAL A 403 8.21 13.44 12.68
C VAL A 403 7.76 14.22 13.91
N SER A 404 8.74 14.76 14.63
CA SER A 404 8.64 15.71 15.74
C SER A 404 9.98 16.45 15.80
N ASP A 405 10.12 17.50 16.62
CA ASP A 405 11.36 18.29 16.66
C ASP A 405 12.60 17.41 16.96
N ASP A 406 12.45 16.41 17.82
CA ASP A 406 13.49 15.44 18.18
C ASP A 406 13.72 14.31 17.15
N ILE A 407 12.84 14.11 16.15
CA ILE A 407 12.88 12.91 15.27
C ILE A 407 12.75 13.23 13.77
N LEU A 408 13.68 12.69 12.99
CA LEU A 408 13.66 12.63 11.52
C LEU A 408 13.15 11.26 11.04
N GLY A 409 12.14 11.27 10.17
CA GLY A 409 11.71 10.11 9.39
C GLY A 409 12.35 10.11 8.00
N ILE A 410 12.80 8.95 7.51
CA ILE A 410 13.36 8.78 6.17
C ILE A 410 12.66 7.61 5.48
N SER A 411 11.98 7.83 4.36
CA SER A 411 11.38 6.79 3.52
C SER A 411 12.30 6.47 2.34
N LEU A 412 12.63 5.19 2.17
CA LEU A 412 13.47 4.64 1.11
C LEU A 412 12.63 3.84 0.12
N ASP A 413 12.91 4.04 -1.17
CA ASP A 413 12.46 3.12 -2.21
C ASP A 413 13.52 2.02 -2.35
N THR A 414 13.19 0.81 -1.88
CA THR A 414 14.06 -0.36 -1.97
C THR A 414 13.70 -1.29 -3.12
N THR A 415 12.87 -0.83 -4.07
CA THR A 415 12.45 -1.60 -5.24
C THR A 415 13.53 -1.61 -6.32
N ASP A 416 13.66 -2.70 -7.06
CA ASP A 416 14.59 -2.82 -8.18
C ASP A 416 13.83 -2.75 -9.53
N PRO A 417 14.02 -1.68 -10.35
CA PRO A 417 13.41 -1.59 -11.67
C PRO A 417 13.84 -2.69 -12.66
N GLY A 418 14.90 -3.44 -12.34
CA GLY A 418 15.32 -4.64 -13.06
C GLY A 418 14.43 -5.87 -12.84
N GLY A 419 13.38 -5.75 -12.02
CA GLY A 419 12.43 -6.83 -11.71
C GLY A 419 12.98 -7.82 -10.68
N HIS A 420 12.15 -8.81 -10.31
CA HIS A 420 12.21 -9.68 -9.11
C HIS A 420 11.51 -9.09 -7.88
N TYR A 421 11.05 -9.99 -6.98
CA TYR A 421 10.45 -9.66 -5.68
C TYR A 421 11.49 -9.32 -4.60
N GLU A 422 12.78 -9.21 -4.93
CA GLU A 422 13.82 -8.87 -3.93
C GLU A 422 14.31 -7.45 -4.19
N GLY A 423 14.62 -6.74 -3.12
CA GLY A 423 14.96 -5.33 -3.17
C GLY A 423 16.45 -5.04 -3.33
N SER A 424 16.76 -3.77 -3.50
CA SER A 424 18.10 -3.16 -3.47
C SER A 424 17.96 -1.63 -3.45
N VAL A 425 19.03 -0.87 -3.29
CA VAL A 425 19.02 0.59 -3.53
C VAL A 425 20.09 0.99 -4.54
N GLY A 426 19.81 1.99 -5.38
CA GLY A 426 20.79 2.59 -6.27
C GLY A 426 21.85 3.42 -5.53
N THR A 427 23.07 3.47 -6.05
CA THR A 427 24.18 4.27 -5.51
C THR A 427 23.81 5.74 -5.26
N ALA A 428 22.95 6.34 -6.08
CA ALA A 428 22.49 7.71 -5.92
C ALA A 428 21.62 7.88 -4.65
N GLN A 429 20.72 6.93 -4.38
CA GLN A 429 19.87 6.91 -3.18
C GLN A 429 20.70 6.60 -1.93
N LEU A 430 21.62 5.63 -1.99
CA LEU A 430 22.51 5.30 -0.87
C LEU A 430 23.39 6.50 -0.47
N ASN A 431 23.96 7.20 -1.45
CA ASN A 431 24.71 8.44 -1.22
C ASN A 431 23.83 9.60 -0.72
N TRP A 432 22.56 9.66 -1.11
CA TRP A 432 21.60 10.64 -0.57
C TRP A 432 21.25 10.35 0.89
N LEU A 433 21.05 9.09 1.26
CA LEU A 433 20.82 8.66 2.64
C LEU A 433 22.04 9.00 3.51
N GLU A 434 23.26 8.67 3.07
CA GLU A 434 24.47 8.99 3.82
C GLU A 434 24.68 10.50 4.01
N ARG A 435 24.34 11.35 3.02
CA ARG A 435 24.33 12.81 3.21
C ARG A 435 23.27 13.24 4.22
N THR A 436 22.05 12.72 4.09
CA THR A 436 20.90 13.07 4.96
C THR A 436 21.19 12.76 6.43
N LEU A 437 21.81 11.59 6.72
CA LEU A 437 22.23 11.21 8.06
C LEU A 437 23.33 12.15 8.60
N LYS A 438 24.39 12.40 7.81
CA LYS A 438 25.49 13.31 8.19
C LYS A 438 25.06 14.76 8.36
N ASP A 439 24.07 15.22 7.61
CA ASP A 439 23.54 16.57 7.73
C ASP A 439 22.53 16.68 8.88
N ASN A 440 21.88 15.60 9.28
CA ASN A 440 21.13 15.55 10.54
C ASN A 440 22.06 15.64 11.77
N GLU A 441 23.14 14.86 11.80
CA GLU A 441 24.17 14.88 12.86
C GLU A 441 24.73 16.30 13.10
N LYS A 442 24.98 17.07 12.03
CA LYS A 442 25.50 18.44 12.11
C LYS A 442 24.48 19.48 12.60
N ASN A 443 23.20 19.28 12.32
CA ASN A 443 22.17 20.32 12.44
C ASN A 443 21.20 20.09 13.62
N GLY A 444 21.63 19.35 14.65
CA GLY A 444 20.88 19.13 15.89
C GLY A 444 20.82 17.69 16.38
N ASP A 445 21.32 16.73 15.58
CA ASP A 445 21.41 15.30 15.90
C ASP A 445 20.10 14.65 16.37
N SER A 446 19.00 15.03 15.74
CA SER A 446 17.68 14.42 15.96
C SER A 446 17.72 12.91 15.74
N HIS A 447 16.98 12.13 16.53
CA HIS A 447 16.89 10.69 16.36
C HIS A 447 16.29 10.33 14.99
N VAL A 448 16.75 9.24 14.37
CA VAL A 448 16.34 8.85 13.02
C VAL A 448 15.55 7.54 13.03
N ILE A 449 14.43 7.53 12.32
CA ILE A 449 13.67 6.32 11.96
C ILE A 449 13.68 6.17 10.45
N VAL A 450 14.16 5.02 9.97
CA VAL A 450 14.19 4.68 8.54
C VAL A 450 13.00 3.79 8.22
N PHE A 451 12.39 3.99 7.05
CA PHE A 451 11.27 3.23 6.53
C PHE A 451 11.62 2.68 5.14
N SER A 452 11.27 1.42 4.86
CA SER A 452 11.35 0.82 3.53
C SER A 452 10.29 -0.26 3.39
N HIS A 453 10.06 -0.75 2.17
CA HIS A 453 9.29 -1.98 1.99
C HIS A 453 10.12 -3.22 2.36
N HIS A 454 11.15 -3.53 1.55
CA HIS A 454 12.02 -4.69 1.78
C HIS A 454 12.83 -4.60 3.08
N THR A 455 13.18 -5.77 3.62
CA THR A 455 14.01 -5.96 4.83
C THR A 455 15.49 -6.15 4.48
N GLY A 456 16.39 -6.00 5.45
CA GLY A 456 17.82 -6.30 5.24
C GLY A 456 18.08 -7.73 4.76
N LYS A 457 17.23 -8.68 5.17
CA LYS A 457 17.27 -10.09 4.77
C LYS A 457 16.59 -10.39 3.42
N THR A 458 16.02 -9.40 2.74
CA THR A 458 15.32 -9.55 1.43
C THR A 458 15.81 -8.57 0.36
N MET A 459 16.75 -7.68 0.69
CA MET A 459 17.47 -6.85 -0.28
C MET A 459 18.71 -7.56 -0.84
N ARG A 460 18.51 -8.49 -1.78
CA ARG A 460 19.57 -9.28 -2.45
C ARG A 460 19.67 -9.06 -3.96
N ASN A 461 18.81 -8.24 -4.53
CA ASN A 461 18.67 -8.13 -5.97
C ASN A 461 19.70 -7.17 -6.57
N LEU A 462 20.87 -7.67 -6.91
CA LEU A 462 21.96 -6.86 -7.49
C LEU A 462 21.90 -6.87 -9.03
N ARG A 463 20.68 -6.74 -9.59
CA ARG A 463 20.48 -6.64 -11.04
C ARG A 463 20.88 -5.25 -11.53
N GLN A 464 21.01 -5.12 -12.85
CA GLN A 464 21.26 -3.83 -13.48
C GLN A 464 19.92 -3.10 -13.64
N ASP A 465 19.85 -1.88 -13.10
CA ASP A 465 18.73 -0.97 -13.32
C ASP A 465 18.59 -0.66 -14.84
N PRO A 466 17.45 -0.95 -15.49
CA PRO A 466 17.28 -0.71 -16.92
C PRO A 466 17.32 0.77 -17.31
N HIS A 467 16.97 1.67 -16.39
CA HIS A 467 16.98 3.12 -16.60
C HIS A 467 18.35 3.73 -16.23
N HIS A 468 19.02 3.16 -15.23
CA HIS A 468 20.33 3.60 -14.74
C HIS A 468 21.44 2.55 -14.88
N PRO A 469 21.73 2.01 -16.08
CA PRO A 469 22.59 0.82 -16.25
C PRO A 469 24.09 1.01 -15.93
N ARG A 470 24.52 2.21 -15.51
CA ARG A 470 25.89 2.48 -15.02
C ARG A 470 25.94 2.76 -13.51
N GLU A 471 24.79 2.72 -12.84
CA GLU A 471 24.68 2.81 -11.39
C GLU A 471 24.78 1.40 -10.78
N ALA A 472 25.39 1.27 -9.59
CA ALA A 472 25.40 0.01 -8.87
C ALA A 472 24.13 -0.11 -8.02
N ARG A 473 23.62 -1.34 -7.90
CA ARG A 473 22.60 -1.70 -6.92
C ARG A 473 23.29 -2.27 -5.69
N HIS A 474 22.82 -1.84 -4.52
CA HIS A 474 23.41 -2.16 -3.22
C HIS A 474 22.45 -3.00 -2.38
N GLY A 475 23.01 -3.97 -1.67
CA GLY A 475 22.25 -4.96 -0.90
C GLY A 475 21.88 -4.50 0.52
N GLY A 476 21.08 -5.32 1.20
CA GLY A 476 20.69 -5.10 2.59
C GLY A 476 21.89 -5.00 3.54
N ASP A 477 22.94 -5.80 3.31
CA ASP A 477 24.18 -5.77 4.11
C ASP A 477 24.88 -4.39 4.04
N GLU A 478 24.87 -3.73 2.87
CA GLU A 478 25.46 -2.39 2.70
C GLU A 478 24.60 -1.30 3.35
N LEU A 479 23.27 -1.44 3.30
CA LEU A 479 22.35 -0.53 3.99
C LEU A 479 22.47 -0.68 5.51
N LEU A 480 22.52 -1.90 6.04
CA LEU A 480 22.81 -2.18 7.45
C LEU A 480 24.17 -1.61 7.87
N ALA A 481 25.20 -1.78 7.04
CA ALA A 481 26.54 -1.24 7.28
C ALA A 481 26.64 0.29 7.13
N LEU A 482 25.70 0.96 6.44
CA LEU A 482 25.55 2.42 6.45
C LEU A 482 24.86 2.87 7.75
N LEU A 483 23.68 2.33 8.06
CA LEU A 483 22.90 2.71 9.25
C LEU A 483 23.70 2.49 10.54
N GLY A 484 24.42 1.38 10.64
CA GLY A 484 25.30 1.05 11.79
C GLY A 484 26.52 1.97 11.98
N ARG A 485 26.75 2.97 11.11
CA ARG A 485 27.76 4.02 11.35
C ARG A 485 27.25 5.16 12.22
N HIS A 486 25.93 5.35 12.30
CA HIS A 486 25.27 6.54 12.86
C HIS A 486 24.58 6.22 14.19
N SER A 487 24.92 6.95 15.25
CA SER A 487 24.41 6.71 16.61
C SER A 487 22.99 7.24 16.86
N ASN A 488 22.49 8.12 15.98
CA ASN A 488 21.15 8.70 16.07
C ASN A 488 20.04 7.80 15.48
N VAL A 489 20.38 6.78 14.68
CA VAL A 489 19.42 5.83 14.11
C VAL A 489 18.90 4.91 15.21
N LEU A 490 17.60 5.00 15.52
CA LEU A 490 16.97 4.17 16.54
C LEU A 490 16.36 2.89 15.95
N ALA A 491 15.77 2.99 14.76
CA ALA A 491 15.12 1.86 14.11
C ALA A 491 15.04 1.97 12.59
N TRP A 492 14.94 0.79 11.97
CA TRP A 492 14.54 0.59 10.59
C TRP A 492 13.23 -0.22 10.58
N VAL A 493 12.14 0.38 10.09
CA VAL A 493 10.78 -0.16 10.12
C VAL A 493 10.39 -0.59 8.70
N ASN A 494 9.98 -1.85 8.53
CA ASN A 494 9.76 -2.45 7.21
C ASN A 494 8.65 -3.51 7.15
N GLY A 495 8.38 -4.00 5.94
CA GLY A 495 7.31 -4.93 5.58
C GLY A 495 7.84 -6.18 4.88
N HIS A 496 7.24 -6.51 3.73
CA HIS A 496 7.67 -7.47 2.70
C HIS A 496 7.75 -8.96 3.10
N SER A 497 8.13 -9.25 4.34
CA SER A 497 8.25 -10.62 4.86
C SER A 497 6.91 -11.22 5.28
N HIS A 498 5.84 -10.43 5.27
CA HIS A 498 4.51 -10.74 5.82
C HIS A 498 4.54 -11.17 7.31
N LYS A 499 5.65 -10.94 8.04
CA LYS A 499 5.92 -11.49 9.37
C LYS A 499 6.28 -10.40 10.39
N ASN A 500 5.77 -10.53 11.61
CA ASN A 500 6.37 -9.88 12.79
C ASN A 500 7.74 -10.49 13.11
N ASP A 501 8.83 -9.74 12.87
CA ASP A 501 10.22 -10.10 13.20
C ASP A 501 10.90 -8.85 13.77
N ILE A 502 11.58 -8.94 14.92
CA ILE A 502 12.34 -7.82 15.49
C ILE A 502 13.79 -8.23 15.71
N THR A 503 14.68 -7.69 14.88
CA THR A 503 16.12 -8.00 14.87
C THR A 503 16.92 -6.86 15.53
N PRO A 504 17.69 -7.13 16.61
CA PRO A 504 18.64 -6.16 17.15
C PRO A 504 19.89 -6.10 16.27
N HIS A 505 20.24 -4.91 15.77
CA HIS A 505 21.51 -4.65 15.09
C HIS A 505 22.44 -3.92 16.07
N ALA A 506 23.39 -4.66 16.63
CA ALA A 506 24.33 -4.15 17.64
C ALA A 506 25.64 -3.68 17.02
N GLY A 507 26.09 -2.47 17.39
CA GLY A 507 27.36 -1.90 16.96
C GLY A 507 28.17 -1.27 18.11
N PRO A 508 29.44 -0.91 17.84
CA PRO A 508 30.32 -0.30 18.83
C PRO A 508 29.82 1.08 19.27
N GLU A 509 30.26 1.54 20.45
CA GLU A 509 30.02 2.90 20.95
C GLU A 509 28.54 3.32 21.11
N GLY A 510 27.59 2.37 21.01
CA GLY A 510 26.15 2.64 21.05
C GLY A 510 25.50 2.85 19.68
N ARG A 511 26.25 2.69 18.58
CA ARG A 511 25.75 2.71 17.19
C ARG A 511 24.93 1.45 16.89
N SER A 512 23.75 1.36 17.48
CA SER A 512 22.90 0.17 17.48
C SER A 512 21.45 0.55 17.24
N PHE A 513 20.71 -0.23 16.46
CA PHE A 513 19.33 0.07 16.09
C PHE A 513 18.48 -1.21 16.00
N TRP A 514 17.16 -1.06 15.98
CA TRP A 514 16.22 -2.18 15.80
C TRP A 514 15.69 -2.24 14.37
N GLU A 515 15.81 -3.39 13.71
CA GLU A 515 15.00 -3.68 12.53
C GLU A 515 13.67 -4.27 12.97
N ILE A 516 12.56 -3.66 12.55
CA ILE A 516 11.19 -3.94 12.99
C ILE A 516 10.33 -4.26 11.76
N SER A 517 10.14 -5.55 11.49
CA SER A 517 9.19 -6.03 10.50
C SER A 517 7.80 -6.23 11.12
N THR A 518 6.76 -5.96 10.35
CA THR A 518 5.36 -6.15 10.74
C THR A 518 4.68 -7.15 9.81
N ALA A 519 3.74 -7.93 10.35
CA ALA A 519 2.95 -8.87 9.56
C ALA A 519 2.06 -8.13 8.55
N SER A 520 1.84 -8.74 7.38
CA SER A 520 1.01 -8.16 6.31
C SER A 520 -0.45 -8.00 6.71
N HIS A 521 -1.20 -7.17 5.99
CA HIS A 521 -2.67 -7.18 6.08
C HIS A 521 -3.35 -8.23 5.18
N VAL A 522 -2.63 -8.81 4.21
CA VAL A 522 -3.19 -9.84 3.30
C VAL A 522 -3.23 -11.24 3.92
N ASP A 523 -2.17 -11.67 4.60
CA ASP A 523 -2.11 -12.95 5.32
C ASP A 523 -2.49 -12.79 6.81
N PHE A 524 -3.11 -13.83 7.39
CA PHE A 524 -3.32 -13.90 8.84
C PHE A 524 -1.96 -13.87 9.57
N PRO A 525 -1.75 -12.98 10.57
CA PRO A 525 -2.77 -12.39 11.45
C PRO A 525 -3.40 -11.03 11.08
N GLN A 526 -3.05 -10.40 9.95
CA GLN A 526 -3.64 -9.12 9.52
C GLN A 526 -3.49 -7.97 10.57
N LEU A 527 -2.24 -7.57 10.82
CA LEU A 527 -1.88 -6.68 11.94
C LEU A 527 -1.20 -5.38 11.48
N ALA A 528 -1.57 -4.27 12.11
CA ALA A 528 -0.80 -3.03 12.11
C ALA A 528 -0.02 -2.86 13.42
N ARG A 529 0.99 -1.98 13.42
CA ARG A 529 1.88 -1.76 14.58
C ARG A 529 1.91 -0.29 14.99
N ILE A 530 1.50 0.02 16.22
CA ILE A 530 1.73 1.34 16.82
C ILE A 530 3.17 1.37 17.33
N ILE A 531 3.93 2.38 16.91
CA ILE A 531 5.30 2.62 17.37
C ILE A 531 5.32 3.92 18.20
N GLU A 532 5.77 3.83 19.45
CA GLU A 532 5.92 4.96 20.38
C GLU A 532 7.39 5.09 20.80
N ILE A 533 7.94 6.30 20.79
CA ILE A 533 9.36 6.56 21.05
C ILE A 533 9.47 7.45 22.30
N THR A 534 10.27 7.05 23.30
CA THR A 534 10.40 7.79 24.56
C THR A 534 11.84 7.93 25.04
N ASP A 535 12.25 9.14 25.41
CA ASP A 535 13.41 9.32 26.30
C ASP A 535 13.03 8.86 27.70
N ASN A 536 13.83 7.97 28.30
CA ASN A 536 13.63 7.48 29.66
C ASN A 536 14.22 8.40 30.74
N HIS A 537 14.89 9.50 30.36
CA HIS A 537 15.59 10.44 31.25
C HIS A 537 16.64 9.77 32.15
N ASP A 538 17.33 8.76 31.60
CA ASP A 538 18.42 8.04 32.26
C ASP A 538 19.53 7.59 31.30
N GLY A 539 19.62 8.20 30.10
CA GLY A 539 20.55 7.80 29.05
C GLY A 539 20.12 6.54 28.30
N THR A 540 18.83 6.19 28.34
CA THR A 540 18.22 5.18 27.45
C THR A 540 17.01 5.74 26.71
N VAL A 541 16.74 5.19 25.53
CA VAL A 541 15.53 5.44 24.75
C VAL A 541 14.76 4.13 24.63
N SER A 542 13.44 4.17 24.76
CA SER A 542 12.56 3.01 24.55
C SER A 542 11.67 3.20 23.32
N LEU A 543 11.54 2.16 22.49
CA LEU A 543 10.54 2.05 21.43
C LEU A 543 9.50 1.00 21.82
N PHE A 544 8.23 1.37 21.84
CA PHE A 544 7.11 0.45 22.11
C PHE A 544 6.42 0.06 20.81
N THR A 545 6.12 -1.21 20.61
CA THR A 545 5.73 -1.78 19.30
C THR A 545 4.34 -2.44 19.34
N THR A 546 3.35 -1.74 19.89
CA THR A 546 2.04 -2.31 20.22
C THR A 546 1.21 -2.66 18.98
N LEU A 547 0.90 -3.93 18.77
CA LEU A 547 0.14 -4.43 17.62
C LEU A 547 -1.38 -4.24 17.77
N ILE A 548 -2.07 -4.03 16.65
CA ILE A 548 -3.53 -3.86 16.54
C ILE A 548 -4.10 -4.66 15.35
N GLU A 549 -5.36 -5.10 15.49
CA GLU A 549 -6.17 -5.72 14.43
C GLU A 549 -7.23 -4.73 13.93
N SER A 550 -7.84 -4.96 12.77
CA SER A 550 -8.96 -4.14 12.25
C SER A 550 -10.18 -4.05 13.20
N ALA A 551 -11.02 -3.03 13.07
CA ALA A 551 -12.16 -2.76 13.97
C ALA A 551 -13.25 -3.84 13.93
N ALA A 552 -13.34 -4.62 12.85
CA ALA A 552 -14.28 -5.71 12.68
C ALA A 552 -14.28 -6.72 13.86
N PRO A 553 -15.46 -7.19 14.31
CA PRO A 553 -15.58 -8.21 15.37
C PRO A 553 -14.70 -9.44 15.16
N HIS A 554 -14.22 -10.06 16.23
CA HIS A 554 -13.42 -11.30 16.13
C HIS A 554 -14.27 -12.50 15.67
N ARG A 555 -15.55 -12.54 16.03
CA ARG A 555 -16.51 -13.56 15.59
C ARG A 555 -17.30 -13.03 14.38
N THR A 556 -17.35 -13.83 13.32
CA THR A 556 -18.18 -13.57 12.12
C THR A 556 -19.64 -13.94 12.35
N ASP A 557 -20.54 -13.32 11.58
CA ASP A 557 -21.81 -13.91 11.16
C ASP A 557 -21.72 -14.19 9.65
N PHE A 558 -22.27 -15.30 9.17
CA PHE A 558 -22.27 -15.65 7.74
C PHE A 558 -23.48 -15.07 6.98
N THR A 559 -24.37 -14.38 7.69
CA THR A 559 -25.50 -13.63 7.13
C THR A 559 -25.26 -12.11 7.14
N ASP A 560 -24.24 -11.63 7.87
CA ASP A 560 -23.81 -10.23 7.83
C ASP A 560 -22.87 -10.00 6.64
N LEU A 561 -23.42 -9.43 5.57
CA LEU A 561 -22.68 -8.99 4.38
C LEU A 561 -22.54 -7.46 4.32
N THR A 562 -22.64 -6.76 5.45
CA THR A 562 -22.27 -5.35 5.54
C THR A 562 -20.75 -5.18 5.50
N GLN A 563 -20.25 -3.95 5.30
CA GLN A 563 -18.81 -3.63 5.38
C GLN A 563 -18.13 -4.21 6.64
N THR A 564 -18.81 -4.20 7.79
CA THR A 564 -18.29 -4.77 9.04
C THR A 564 -18.28 -6.29 9.05
N GLY A 565 -19.33 -6.94 8.53
CA GLY A 565 -19.39 -8.40 8.37
C GLY A 565 -18.35 -8.94 7.38
N LEU A 566 -18.21 -8.28 6.22
CA LEU A 566 -17.16 -8.57 5.23
C LEU A 566 -15.75 -8.40 5.82
N ALA A 567 -15.51 -7.35 6.61
CA ALA A 567 -14.22 -7.15 7.28
C ALA A 567 -13.94 -8.19 8.39
N ALA A 568 -14.98 -8.77 9.02
CA ALA A 568 -14.82 -9.89 9.94
C ALA A 568 -14.54 -11.20 9.18
N LEU A 569 -15.25 -11.42 8.07
CA LEU A 569 -15.04 -12.55 7.15
C LEU A 569 -13.61 -12.56 6.60
N TYR A 570 -13.05 -11.40 6.24
CA TYR A 570 -11.66 -11.26 5.79
C TYR A 570 -10.65 -11.89 6.78
N ARG A 571 -10.86 -11.69 8.09
CA ARG A 571 -10.01 -12.24 9.15
C ARG A 571 -10.22 -13.73 9.38
N GLU A 572 -11.45 -14.22 9.34
CA GLU A 572 -11.74 -15.65 9.56
C GLU A 572 -11.40 -16.52 8.34
N LEU A 573 -11.58 -15.98 7.13
CA LEU A 573 -11.19 -16.65 5.89
C LEU A 573 -9.66 -16.70 5.74
N SER A 574 -8.93 -15.62 6.08
CA SER A 574 -7.45 -15.64 6.08
C SER A 574 -6.87 -16.58 7.13
N PHE A 575 -7.48 -16.67 8.32
CA PHE A 575 -7.08 -17.62 9.36
C PHE A 575 -7.21 -19.08 8.91
N ASN A 576 -8.26 -19.40 8.16
CA ASN A 576 -8.53 -20.76 7.69
C ASN A 576 -7.96 -21.04 6.29
N ALA A 577 -7.36 -20.04 5.62
CA ALA A 577 -6.85 -20.17 4.26
C ALA A 577 -5.86 -21.35 4.14
N PRO A 578 -5.97 -22.19 3.08
CA PRO A 578 -4.96 -23.19 2.80
C PRO A 578 -3.57 -22.54 2.71
N GLY A 579 -2.58 -23.12 3.40
CA GLY A 579 -1.24 -22.54 3.48
C GLY A 579 -1.07 -21.36 4.45
N SER A 580 -2.08 -21.02 5.26
CA SER A 580 -1.93 -20.05 6.36
C SER A 580 -0.82 -20.47 7.34
N ARG A 581 -0.08 -19.49 7.87
CA ARG A 581 1.15 -19.71 8.65
C ARG A 581 1.08 -19.00 10.00
N ALA A 582 0.78 -19.75 11.07
CA ALA A 582 0.74 -19.22 12.44
C ALA A 582 2.07 -18.59 12.91
N THR A 583 3.19 -18.87 12.23
CA THR A 583 4.51 -18.26 12.47
C THR A 583 4.62 -16.80 12.01
N LEU A 584 3.71 -16.31 11.16
CA LEU A 584 3.68 -14.90 10.72
C LEU A 584 3.38 -13.92 11.87
N SER A 585 2.67 -14.39 12.91
CA SER A 585 2.43 -13.64 14.15
C SER A 585 3.70 -13.34 14.96
N GLY A 586 4.86 -13.90 14.61
CA GLY A 586 6.12 -13.74 15.34
C GLY A 586 6.12 -14.43 16.71
N THR A 587 7.23 -14.35 17.42
CA THR A 587 7.37 -14.74 18.84
C THR A 587 6.87 -13.61 19.76
N PRO A 588 6.74 -13.82 21.08
CA PRO A 588 6.49 -12.72 22.03
C PRO A 588 7.50 -11.57 21.93
N GLY A 589 8.76 -11.85 21.55
CA GLY A 589 9.81 -10.84 21.34
C GLY A 589 9.72 -10.04 20.03
N ASP A 590 8.76 -10.38 19.16
CA ASP A 590 8.47 -9.69 17.89
C ASP A 590 7.12 -8.94 17.91
N ARG A 591 6.32 -9.16 18.97
CA ARG A 591 4.95 -8.66 19.11
C ARG A 591 4.93 -7.34 19.85
N ASN A 592 4.18 -7.26 20.96
CA ASN A 592 4.16 -6.11 21.84
C ASN A 592 5.46 -6.07 22.64
N THR A 593 6.35 -5.14 22.34
CA THR A 593 7.61 -5.01 23.09
C THR A 593 7.81 -3.62 23.70
N GLU A 594 8.81 -3.54 24.60
CA GLU A 594 9.61 -2.35 24.86
C GLU A 594 11.03 -2.67 24.39
N LEU A 595 11.50 -1.99 23.35
CA LEU A 595 12.83 -2.14 22.77
C LEU A 595 13.74 -1.04 23.33
N VAL A 596 14.77 -1.40 24.09
CA VAL A 596 15.61 -0.40 24.79
C VAL A 596 16.94 -0.22 24.07
N LEU A 597 17.34 1.04 23.87
CA LEU A 597 18.65 1.44 23.37
C LEU A 597 19.33 2.39 24.36
N ARG A 598 20.63 2.62 24.18
CA ARG A 598 21.30 3.77 24.79
C ARG A 598 20.81 5.03 24.07
N LYS A 599 20.71 6.16 24.78
CA LYS A 599 20.70 7.46 24.13
C LYS A 599 22.13 7.78 23.70
N ALA A 600 22.29 8.40 22.53
CA ALA A 600 23.54 9.03 22.09
C ALA A 600 23.91 10.20 23.02
#